data_AF-A0A6M4H6Y7-F1
#
_entry.id   AF-A0A6M4H6Y7-F1
#
_cell.length_a   1.000
_cell.length_b   1.000
_cell.length_c   1.000
_cell.angle_alpha   90.00
_cell.angle_beta   90.00
_cell.angle_gamma   90.00
#
_symmetry.space_group_name_H-M   'P 1'
#
loop_
_entity.id
_entity.type
_entity.pdbx_description
1 polymer ?
#
loop_
_entity_poly.entity_id
_entity_poly.type
_entity_poly.pdbx_seq_one_letter_code
_entity_poly.pdbx_strand_id
1 'polypeptide(L)'
;MAALMVHACKQIALALLLTVAVGSAHGLGPAGGNRICRFALNATEPVCESSDALFNQGAQDSDTWAIVDVLVWPTRAWIASHGGWEPAMARLRAGTTHANRIYAQSDTRVQLRFDLVRDSAWEPTKPADVDHPDMRNISTVRGGDLLLVVADVNESLNEIGCKANQCGFANSPRFLDTANMWAFNNRSFAFVFDAPGVYRSTNAAGQTIFANIASLGMLMAHELGHLMGLTHGDGVGGPSFGRFPYSGGFIATANNSNIGDAMIGFPPGSFFSNPRLQCPNGVPCGNPATADAARSIKETRFELAAISPTTWRARGFGAGLWFNPREPGQGWSITQQGETIFAIWFTHDTSGKPLWLVGPDLRLRPDEGFHGRIYRVKQGLPLDQATGRPAILDPSDVVDIGNAVLSFNSPDWAQISLDIVLDGRPIRIANGLSRMRFTSQSQTCGLSDNPPGDFAAAWNRASEAGWGLFASHEADIMFAVIMTYDRARAPMWRSASSLVRQPDGSYKGDLFKTTGVALDAVGGPLFRPLDATNNSAETINSAFVGAPSKVGELILSFTDTNTGRMIYRDDAIAVDKPMDRYIFSSRAAGCR
;
A
#
# COMPACT_ATOMS: atom_id res chain seq x y z
N MET A 1 -52.79 -37.27 2.84
CA MET A 1 -52.14 -37.69 4.10
C MET A 1 -50.85 -38.38 3.70
N ALA A 2 -49.77 -37.60 3.60
CA ALA A 2 -48.70 -37.60 4.61
C ALA A 2 -48.06 -39.00 4.70
N ALA A 3 -46.96 -39.30 4.01
CA ALA A 3 -45.61 -38.78 4.20
C ALA A 3 -44.70 -39.91 4.72
N LEU A 4 -43.44 -39.82 4.28
CA LEU A 4 -42.19 -40.28 4.90
C LEU A 4 -41.45 -41.44 4.23
N MET A 5 -40.23 -41.05 3.82
CA MET A 5 -38.99 -41.81 3.62
C MET A 5 -38.75 -42.50 2.26
N VAL A 6 -37.51 -42.28 1.80
CA VAL A 6 -36.79 -42.91 0.68
C VAL A 6 -36.91 -42.22 -0.69
N HIS A 7 -36.16 -41.13 -0.87
CA HIS A 7 -35.64 -40.66 -2.18
C HIS A 7 -34.38 -39.80 -1.98
N ALA A 8 -33.20 -40.43 -1.87
CA ALA A 8 -31.88 -39.82 -2.06
C ALA A 8 -30.78 -40.89 -2.06
N CYS A 9 -30.64 -41.67 -3.15
CA CYS A 9 -29.45 -42.48 -3.38
C CYS A 9 -29.39 -43.00 -4.84
N LYS A 10 -28.73 -42.25 -5.72
CA LYS A 10 -28.17 -42.75 -7.00
C LYS A 10 -27.27 -41.66 -7.58
N GLN A 11 -25.95 -41.82 -7.42
CA GLN A 11 -24.83 -41.35 -8.25
C GLN A 11 -23.55 -41.28 -7.39
N ILE A 12 -23.08 -42.45 -6.93
CA ILE A 12 -21.74 -42.68 -6.37
C ILE A 12 -21.29 -44.06 -6.86
N ALA A 13 -20.00 -44.17 -7.23
CA ALA A 13 -19.23 -45.37 -7.56
C ALA A 13 -19.28 -45.88 -9.01
N LEU A 14 -18.40 -45.32 -9.84
CA LEU A 14 -17.61 -46.14 -10.76
C LEU A 14 -16.15 -45.68 -10.67
N ALA A 15 -15.44 -46.27 -9.71
CA ALA A 15 -14.01 -46.13 -9.50
C ALA A 15 -13.35 -47.51 -9.64
N LEU A 16 -12.08 -47.49 -10.05
CA LEU A 16 -11.10 -48.58 -10.16
C LEU A 16 -11.18 -49.49 -11.41
N LEU A 17 -10.27 -49.24 -12.36
CA LEU A 17 -9.22 -50.17 -12.82
C LEU A 17 -8.64 -49.68 -14.16
N LEU A 18 -7.41 -49.16 -14.16
CA LEU A 18 -6.29 -49.71 -14.95
C LEU A 18 -5.05 -48.82 -14.80
N THR A 19 -3.98 -49.41 -14.26
CA THR A 19 -2.61 -48.95 -14.34
C THR A 19 -1.93 -49.64 -15.55
N VAL A 20 -0.94 -48.97 -16.16
CA VAL A 20 0.25 -49.49 -16.87
C VAL A 20 0.45 -49.04 -18.35
N ALA A 21 1.59 -48.35 -18.52
CA ALA A 21 2.55 -48.26 -19.64
C ALA A 21 2.27 -47.39 -20.89
N VAL A 22 2.97 -46.25 -20.98
CA VAL A 22 4.03 -45.89 -21.97
C VAL A 22 4.82 -44.74 -21.30
N GLY A 23 6.11 -44.86 -20.92
CA GLY A 23 7.28 -44.78 -21.78
C GLY A 23 8.13 -43.55 -21.37
N SER A 24 9.42 -43.76 -21.16
CA SER A 24 10.43 -42.78 -20.75
C SER A 24 10.79 -41.74 -21.83
N ALA A 25 11.23 -40.58 -21.37
CA ALA A 25 12.16 -39.62 -22.01
C ALA A 25 11.61 -38.55 -23.00
N HIS A 26 11.99 -37.30 -22.67
CA HIS A 26 12.18 -36.12 -23.53
C HIS A 26 10.98 -35.35 -24.09
N GLY A 27 11.03 -34.03 -23.87
CA GLY A 27 10.41 -33.04 -24.76
C GLY A 27 9.87 -31.80 -24.05
N LEU A 28 10.67 -30.74 -23.97
CA LEU A 28 10.15 -29.37 -23.89
C LEU A 28 9.21 -29.16 -25.10
N GLY A 29 7.93 -28.85 -24.86
CA GLY A 29 6.93 -28.55 -25.89
C GLY A 29 6.07 -27.34 -25.47
N PRO A 30 5.80 -26.36 -26.34
CA PRO A 30 5.41 -24.99 -25.95
C PRO A 30 3.88 -24.75 -25.88
N ALA A 31 3.08 -25.69 -25.35
CA ALA A 31 1.61 -25.54 -25.42
C ALA A 31 0.82 -26.24 -24.30
N GLY A 32 1.31 -26.18 -23.06
CA GLY A 32 0.61 -26.73 -21.88
C GLY A 32 0.59 -25.76 -20.71
N GLY A 33 0.22 -24.50 -20.94
CA GLY A 33 0.12 -23.49 -19.89
C GLY A 33 -1.13 -23.67 -19.04
N ASN A 34 -0.99 -23.58 -17.71
CA ASN A 34 -2.14 -23.50 -16.82
C ASN A 34 -2.98 -22.27 -17.19
N ARG A 35 -4.31 -22.38 -17.16
CA ARG A 35 -5.18 -21.24 -17.41
C ARG A 35 -5.56 -20.59 -16.08
N ILE A 36 -5.21 -19.32 -15.90
CA ILE A 36 -5.74 -18.49 -14.82
C ILE A 36 -7.04 -17.90 -15.32
N CYS A 37 -8.13 -18.32 -14.70
CA CYS A 37 -9.48 -17.98 -15.09
C CYS A 37 -10.05 -16.95 -14.13
N ARG A 38 -10.30 -15.73 -14.62
CA ARG A 38 -11.02 -14.68 -13.89
C ARG A 38 -12.50 -14.72 -14.24
N PHE A 39 -13.37 -14.60 -13.25
CA PHE A 39 -14.80 -14.36 -13.48
C PHE A 39 -15.06 -12.86 -13.40
N ALA A 40 -15.22 -12.18 -14.54
CA ALA A 40 -15.59 -10.77 -14.49
C ALA A 40 -16.97 -10.61 -13.83
N LEU A 41 -17.19 -9.51 -13.10
CA LEU A 41 -18.52 -9.19 -12.59
C LEU A 41 -19.51 -9.14 -13.75
N ASN A 42 -20.54 -9.97 -13.69
CA ASN A 42 -21.58 -10.16 -14.69
C ASN A 42 -21.19 -10.97 -15.95
N ALA A 43 -20.02 -11.61 -15.99
CA ALA A 43 -19.71 -12.57 -17.05
C ALA A 43 -20.29 -13.96 -16.71
N THR A 44 -21.00 -14.56 -17.67
CA THR A 44 -21.49 -15.94 -17.58
C THR A 44 -20.40 -16.99 -17.82
N GLU A 45 -19.26 -16.57 -18.38
CA GLU A 45 -18.12 -17.44 -18.70
C GLU A 45 -16.82 -16.84 -18.15
N PRO A 46 -15.92 -17.65 -17.56
CA PRO A 46 -14.63 -17.17 -17.09
C PRO A 46 -13.73 -16.72 -18.25
N VAL A 47 -13.07 -15.58 -18.09
CA VAL A 47 -11.99 -15.16 -19.00
C VAL A 47 -10.71 -15.83 -18.52
N CYS A 48 -10.22 -16.76 -19.33
CA CYS A 48 -9.05 -17.58 -19.00
C CYS A 48 -7.83 -17.14 -19.82
N GLU A 49 -6.84 -16.57 -19.15
CA GLU A 49 -5.53 -16.26 -19.71
C GLU A 49 -4.51 -17.34 -19.32
N SER A 50 -3.48 -17.55 -20.13
CA SER A 50 -2.42 -18.51 -19.79
C SER A 50 -1.56 -17.92 -18.65
N SER A 51 -1.28 -18.70 -17.60
CA SER A 51 -0.29 -18.36 -16.57
C SER A 51 1.05 -18.01 -17.20
N ASP A 52 1.41 -18.69 -18.30
CA ASP A 52 2.65 -18.44 -19.04
C ASP A 52 2.62 -17.09 -19.75
N ALA A 53 1.47 -16.62 -20.22
CA ALA A 53 1.35 -15.31 -20.85
C ALA A 53 1.52 -14.17 -19.83
N LEU A 54 0.89 -14.30 -18.66
CA LEU A 54 1.03 -13.33 -17.55
C LEU A 54 2.44 -13.35 -16.96
N PHE A 55 3.03 -14.54 -16.80
CA PHE A 55 4.42 -14.71 -16.39
C PHE A 55 5.39 -14.07 -17.41
N ASN A 56 5.23 -14.38 -18.70
CA ASN A 56 6.06 -13.80 -19.75
C ASN A 56 5.93 -12.28 -19.80
N GLN A 57 4.74 -11.74 -19.57
CA GLN A 57 4.54 -10.30 -19.41
C GLN A 57 5.32 -9.76 -18.20
N GLY A 58 5.27 -10.45 -17.05
CA GLY A 58 6.02 -10.09 -15.85
C GLY A 58 7.54 -10.13 -16.04
N ALA A 59 8.02 -11.10 -16.83
CA ALA A 59 9.44 -11.24 -17.18
C ALA A 59 9.92 -10.20 -18.20
N GLN A 60 9.04 -9.72 -19.10
CA GLN A 60 9.38 -8.73 -20.13
C GLN A 60 9.23 -7.29 -19.66
N ASP A 61 8.29 -7.01 -18.77
CA ASP A 61 8.03 -5.67 -18.24
C ASP A 61 8.64 -5.58 -16.83
N SER A 62 9.77 -4.89 -16.63
CA SER A 62 10.41 -4.77 -15.31
C SER A 62 9.95 -3.56 -14.49
N ASP A 63 9.20 -2.66 -15.11
CA ASP A 63 8.95 -1.32 -14.58
C ASP A 63 7.50 -1.10 -14.16
N THR A 64 6.58 -1.89 -14.71
CA THR A 64 5.17 -1.83 -14.34
C THR A 64 4.90 -2.51 -13.00
N TRP A 65 4.17 -1.82 -12.14
CA TRP A 65 3.70 -2.34 -10.86
C TRP A 65 2.46 -3.23 -11.03
N ALA A 66 2.33 -4.21 -10.16
CA ALA A 66 1.11 -4.98 -9.97
C ALA A 66 0.55 -4.76 -8.56
N ILE A 67 -0.78 -4.68 -8.45
CA ILE A 67 -1.47 -4.69 -7.17
C ILE A 67 -1.87 -6.13 -6.86
N VAL A 68 -1.44 -6.63 -5.71
CA VAL A 68 -1.86 -7.95 -5.18
C VAL A 68 -2.81 -7.71 -4.03
N ASP A 69 -4.02 -8.25 -4.15
CA ASP A 69 -5.07 -8.09 -3.16
C ASP A 69 -4.95 -9.12 -2.04
N VAL A 70 -4.70 -8.63 -0.83
CA VAL A 70 -4.56 -9.48 0.37
C VAL A 70 -5.78 -9.31 1.26
N LEU A 71 -6.62 -10.34 1.35
CA LEU A 71 -7.68 -10.37 2.35
C LEU A 71 -7.06 -10.66 3.72
N VAL A 72 -7.38 -9.82 4.69
CA VAL A 72 -6.90 -9.92 6.05
C VAL A 72 -8.04 -10.33 6.96
N TRP A 73 -7.82 -11.40 7.69
CA TRP A 73 -8.72 -11.92 8.71
C TRP A 73 -8.09 -11.72 10.09
N PRO A 74 -8.34 -10.59 10.77
CA PRO A 74 -7.95 -10.43 12.16
C PRO A 74 -8.85 -11.28 13.05
N THR A 75 -8.27 -12.17 13.88
CA THR A 75 -9.06 -12.98 14.82
C THR A 75 -9.63 -12.12 15.93
N ARG A 76 -10.77 -12.52 16.49
CA ARG A 76 -11.39 -11.80 17.62
C ARG A 76 -10.47 -11.75 18.83
N ALA A 77 -9.70 -12.81 19.08
CA ALA A 77 -8.72 -12.86 20.17
C ALA A 77 -7.62 -11.81 19.99
N TRP A 78 -7.10 -11.66 18.77
CA TRP A 78 -6.09 -10.64 18.46
C TRP A 78 -6.62 -9.21 18.63
N ILE A 79 -7.85 -8.96 18.17
CA ILE A 79 -8.51 -7.65 18.38
C ILE A 79 -8.66 -7.35 19.87
N ALA A 80 -9.08 -8.35 20.67
CA ALA A 80 -9.23 -8.20 22.11
C ALA A 80 -7.89 -7.93 22.82
N SER A 81 -6.82 -8.63 22.44
CA SER A 81 -5.50 -8.48 23.07
C SER A 81 -4.87 -7.09 22.84
N HIS A 82 -5.28 -6.39 21.79
CA HIS A 82 -4.83 -5.02 21.50
C HIS A 82 -5.74 -3.94 22.10
N GLY A 83 -6.75 -4.30 22.90
CA GLY A 83 -7.65 -3.34 23.52
C GLY A 83 -8.83 -2.92 22.64
N GLY A 84 -9.18 -3.74 21.64
CA GLY A 84 -10.34 -3.54 20.78
C GLY A 84 -10.01 -3.13 19.35
N TRP A 85 -11.06 -2.82 18.58
CA TRP A 85 -10.97 -2.63 17.12
C TRP A 85 -10.01 -1.53 16.70
N GLU A 86 -10.15 -0.31 17.25
CA GLU A 86 -9.36 0.84 16.79
C GLU A 86 -7.83 0.66 17.00
N PRO A 87 -7.34 0.29 18.20
CA PRO A 87 -5.92 -0.01 18.40
C PRO A 87 -5.41 -1.16 17.52
N ALA A 88 -6.20 -2.23 17.38
CA ALA A 88 -5.86 -3.37 16.53
C ALA A 88 -5.72 -2.94 15.06
N MET A 89 -6.64 -2.13 14.55
CA MET A 89 -6.56 -1.60 13.18
C MET A 89 -5.41 -0.62 13.00
N ALA A 90 -5.06 0.18 14.01
CA ALA A 90 -3.86 1.02 13.98
C ALA A 90 -2.56 0.20 13.92
N ARG A 91 -2.51 -0.93 14.65
CA ARG A 91 -1.41 -1.91 14.58
C ARG A 91 -1.35 -2.59 13.22
N LEU A 92 -2.48 -3.02 12.68
CA LEU A 92 -2.59 -3.64 11.36
C LEU A 92 -2.10 -2.69 10.25
N ARG A 93 -2.62 -1.46 10.21
CA ARG A 93 -2.22 -0.43 9.22
C ARG A 93 -0.71 -0.14 9.26
N ALA A 94 -0.11 -0.16 10.44
CA ALA A 94 1.34 -0.01 10.60
C ALA A 94 2.10 -1.22 10.02
N GLY A 95 1.65 -2.44 10.35
CA GLY A 95 2.20 -3.68 9.82
C GLY A 95 2.14 -3.74 8.29
N THR A 96 0.98 -3.46 7.70
CA THR A 96 0.78 -3.45 6.24
C THR A 96 1.63 -2.40 5.54
N THR A 97 1.82 -1.23 6.17
CA THR A 97 2.70 -0.17 5.64
C THR A 97 4.15 -0.66 5.62
N HIS A 98 4.60 -1.26 6.71
CA HIS A 98 5.96 -1.80 6.81
C HIS A 98 6.19 -2.96 5.83
N ALA A 99 5.22 -3.87 5.67
CA ALA A 99 5.29 -4.94 4.67
C ALA A 99 5.44 -4.36 3.26
N ASN A 100 4.56 -3.45 2.84
CA ASN A 100 4.66 -2.79 1.54
C ASN A 100 6.00 -2.06 1.34
N ARG A 101 6.56 -1.46 2.40
CA ARG A 101 7.88 -0.84 2.33
C ARG A 101 8.97 -1.86 2.01
N ILE A 102 8.94 -3.05 2.63
CA ILE A 102 9.84 -4.18 2.32
C ILE A 102 9.73 -4.55 0.83
N TYR A 103 8.52 -4.72 0.30
CA TYR A 103 8.30 -5.01 -1.12
C TYR A 103 8.82 -3.91 -2.04
N ALA A 104 8.50 -2.65 -1.75
CA ALA A 104 8.88 -1.51 -2.58
C ALA A 104 10.39 -1.30 -2.62
N GLN A 105 11.05 -1.29 -1.46
CA GLN A 105 12.50 -1.02 -1.37
C GLN A 105 13.34 -2.16 -1.93
N SER A 106 12.81 -3.37 -1.96
CA SER A 106 13.45 -4.53 -2.58
C SER A 106 13.32 -4.53 -4.11
N ASP A 107 12.61 -3.56 -4.69
CA ASP A 107 12.34 -3.48 -6.14
C ASP A 107 11.54 -4.71 -6.65
N THR A 108 10.49 -5.10 -5.92
CA THR A 108 9.60 -6.21 -6.34
C THR A 108 8.55 -5.79 -7.37
N ARG A 109 8.25 -4.49 -7.48
CA ARG A 109 7.14 -3.93 -8.27
C ARG A 109 5.76 -4.45 -7.86
N VAL A 110 5.60 -4.81 -6.60
CA VAL A 110 4.31 -5.23 -6.01
C VAL A 110 3.85 -4.18 -5.01
N GLN A 111 2.58 -3.80 -5.10
CA GLN A 111 1.85 -3.13 -4.03
C GLN A 111 0.82 -4.12 -3.45
N LEU A 112 0.90 -4.39 -2.16
CA LEU A 112 -0.06 -5.22 -1.44
C LEU A 112 -1.26 -4.38 -0.99
N ARG A 113 -2.41 -4.56 -1.63
CA ARG A 113 -3.64 -3.87 -1.22
C ARG A 113 -4.44 -4.76 -0.27
N PHE A 114 -4.42 -4.39 1.00
CA PHE A 114 -5.07 -5.16 2.07
C PHE A 114 -6.56 -4.81 2.20
N ASP A 115 -7.42 -5.81 2.41
CA ASP A 115 -8.84 -5.60 2.66
C ASP A 115 -9.31 -6.51 3.79
N LEU A 116 -10.29 -6.07 4.57
CA LEU A 116 -10.70 -6.75 5.80
C LEU A 116 -11.81 -7.75 5.52
N VAL A 117 -11.69 -8.94 6.11
CA VAL A 117 -12.84 -9.83 6.27
C VAL A 117 -13.73 -9.27 7.38
N ARG A 118 -14.85 -8.64 7.02
CA ARG A 118 -15.73 -7.91 7.95
C ARG A 118 -16.93 -8.73 8.43
N ASP A 119 -17.35 -9.72 7.65
CA ASP A 119 -18.58 -10.48 7.89
C ASP A 119 -18.30 -11.98 7.88
N SER A 120 -18.05 -12.53 9.06
CA SER A 120 -18.03 -13.97 9.27
C SER A 120 -18.45 -14.35 10.68
N ALA A 121 -19.43 -15.24 10.78
CA ALA A 121 -19.86 -15.82 12.05
C ALA A 121 -18.81 -16.79 12.60
N TRP A 122 -18.13 -17.49 11.69
CA TRP A 122 -17.02 -18.41 11.94
C TRP A 122 -15.68 -17.67 11.80
N GLU A 123 -14.59 -18.15 12.40
CA GLU A 123 -13.22 -17.65 12.17
C GLU A 123 -12.24 -18.83 12.20
N PRO A 124 -11.12 -18.77 11.45
CA PRO A 124 -10.13 -19.83 11.46
C PRO A 124 -9.39 -19.83 12.80
N THR A 125 -9.40 -20.96 13.51
CA THR A 125 -8.70 -21.10 14.79
C THR A 125 -7.49 -22.02 14.70
N LYS A 126 -7.23 -22.66 13.53
CA LYS A 126 -6.02 -23.45 13.26
C LYS A 126 -5.73 -23.64 11.77
N PRO A 127 -4.47 -23.98 11.39
CA PRO A 127 -4.08 -24.15 9.99
C PRO A 127 -4.64 -25.43 9.37
N ALA A 128 -5.33 -26.27 10.16
CA ALA A 128 -6.08 -27.42 9.65
C ALA A 128 -7.49 -27.03 9.16
N ASP A 129 -7.96 -25.80 9.44
CA ASP A 129 -9.30 -25.32 9.04
C ASP A 129 -9.38 -24.94 7.55
N VAL A 130 -8.34 -25.25 6.78
CA VAL A 130 -8.17 -24.90 5.37
C VAL A 130 -9.20 -25.51 4.44
N ASP A 131 -9.80 -26.61 4.90
CA ASP A 131 -10.92 -27.26 4.24
C ASP A 131 -12.28 -26.65 4.64
N HIS A 132 -12.32 -25.58 5.43
CA HIS A 132 -13.56 -24.87 5.69
C HIS A 132 -14.03 -24.11 4.44
N PRO A 133 -15.34 -24.13 4.09
CA PRO A 133 -15.86 -23.42 2.91
C PRO A 133 -15.48 -21.93 2.83
N ASP A 134 -15.42 -21.24 3.98
CA ASP A 134 -15.02 -19.82 4.04
C ASP A 134 -13.55 -19.58 3.70
N MET A 135 -12.69 -20.60 3.86
CA MET A 135 -11.29 -20.55 3.45
C MET A 135 -11.04 -21.09 2.04
N ARG A 136 -11.82 -22.07 1.56
CA ARG A 136 -11.61 -22.69 0.22
C ARG A 136 -11.94 -21.76 -0.96
N ASN A 137 -12.71 -20.71 -0.72
CA ASN A 137 -13.28 -19.87 -1.76
C ASN A 137 -12.89 -18.39 -1.61
N ILE A 138 -11.71 -18.07 -1.07
CA ILE A 138 -11.26 -16.68 -0.86
C ILE A 138 -11.41 -15.83 -2.13
N SER A 139 -10.96 -16.33 -3.28
CA SER A 139 -11.06 -15.59 -4.55
C SER A 139 -12.50 -15.49 -5.08
N THR A 140 -13.29 -16.56 -4.96
CA THR A 140 -14.66 -16.62 -5.53
C THR A 140 -15.74 -16.01 -4.62
N VAL A 141 -15.51 -15.96 -3.31
CA VAL A 141 -16.48 -15.46 -2.31
C VAL A 141 -16.10 -14.08 -1.80
N ARG A 142 -14.80 -13.74 -1.73
CA ARG A 142 -14.33 -12.50 -1.08
C ARG A 142 -13.45 -11.61 -1.95
N GLY A 143 -13.06 -12.05 -3.15
CA GLY A 143 -12.43 -11.18 -4.14
C GLY A 143 -10.96 -10.79 -3.88
N GLY A 144 -10.20 -11.59 -3.13
CA GLY A 144 -8.75 -11.37 -2.89
C GLY A 144 -7.86 -12.44 -3.52
N ASP A 145 -6.63 -12.04 -3.87
CA ASP A 145 -5.61 -12.91 -4.45
C ASP A 145 -4.98 -13.83 -3.40
N LEU A 146 -4.74 -13.30 -2.20
CA LEU A 146 -4.13 -14.00 -1.06
C LEU A 146 -4.98 -13.82 0.21
N LEU A 147 -4.93 -14.80 1.12
CA LEU A 147 -5.49 -14.67 2.48
C LEU A 147 -4.37 -14.58 3.52
N LEU A 148 -4.51 -13.63 4.44
CA LEU A 148 -3.66 -13.47 5.61
C LEU A 148 -4.54 -13.50 6.87
N VAL A 149 -4.31 -14.46 7.74
CA VAL A 149 -4.91 -14.51 9.07
C VAL A 149 -3.94 -13.86 10.07
N VAL A 150 -4.44 -12.88 10.83
CA VAL A 150 -3.68 -12.20 11.89
C VAL A 150 -4.26 -12.66 13.22
N ALA A 151 -3.49 -13.47 13.94
CA ALA A 151 -3.93 -14.12 15.18
C ALA A 151 -3.04 -13.76 16.36
N ASP A 152 -3.55 -13.96 17.57
CA ASP A 152 -2.79 -13.75 18.80
C ASP A 152 -1.79 -14.90 19.01
N VAL A 153 -0.59 -14.61 19.51
CA VAL A 153 0.40 -15.66 19.82
C VAL A 153 -0.13 -16.67 20.84
N ASN A 154 -0.97 -16.26 21.80
CA ASN A 154 -1.51 -17.21 22.78
C ASN A 154 -2.59 -18.13 22.17
N GLU A 155 -3.34 -17.65 21.20
CA GLU A 155 -4.25 -18.47 20.39
C GLU A 155 -3.44 -19.52 19.62
N SER A 156 -2.27 -19.14 19.09
CA SER A 156 -1.42 -20.05 18.31
C SER A 156 -0.81 -21.20 19.11
N LEU A 157 -0.42 -20.92 20.35
CA LEU A 157 0.22 -21.92 21.20
C LEU A 157 -0.78 -22.91 21.80
N ASN A 158 -2.02 -22.48 22.04
CA ASN A 158 -3.03 -23.30 22.71
C ASN A 158 -3.92 -24.08 21.74
N GLU A 159 -4.24 -23.54 20.56
CA GLU A 159 -5.20 -24.14 19.62
C GLU A 159 -4.59 -24.53 18.26
N ILE A 160 -3.58 -23.78 17.79
CA ILE A 160 -2.97 -23.92 16.44
C ILE A 160 -1.82 -24.94 16.45
N GLY A 161 -1.33 -25.35 17.63
CA GLY A 161 -0.27 -26.34 17.78
C GLY A 161 1.12 -25.83 17.35
N CYS A 162 1.32 -24.51 17.29
CA CYS A 162 2.62 -23.91 17.03
C CYS A 162 3.61 -24.29 18.14
N LYS A 163 4.77 -24.81 17.76
CA LYS A 163 5.86 -25.07 18.71
C LYS A 163 6.57 -23.75 19.03
N ALA A 164 7.16 -23.65 20.22
CA ALA A 164 8.02 -22.53 20.58
C ALA A 164 9.01 -22.24 19.42
N ASN A 165 9.04 -20.99 18.96
CA ASN A 165 9.84 -20.44 17.83
C ASN A 165 9.18 -20.45 16.43
N GLN A 166 7.88 -20.73 16.28
CA GLN A 166 7.15 -20.53 15.02
C GLN A 166 6.14 -19.37 15.17
N CYS A 167 6.43 -18.22 14.54
CA CYS A 167 5.61 -16.99 14.65
C CYS A 167 4.77 -16.68 13.39
N GLY A 168 4.78 -17.59 12.42
CA GLY A 168 3.94 -17.54 11.25
C GLY A 168 3.91 -18.89 10.56
N PHE A 169 2.94 -19.05 9.68
CA PHE A 169 2.79 -20.24 8.84
C PHE A 169 2.13 -19.84 7.54
N ALA A 170 2.85 -19.98 6.44
CA ALA A 170 2.27 -19.96 5.12
C ALA A 170 2.02 -21.38 4.63
N ASN A 171 0.78 -21.67 4.23
CA ASN A 171 0.54 -22.76 3.31
C ASN A 171 0.89 -22.24 1.92
N SER A 172 2.19 -22.16 1.64
CA SER A 172 2.62 -22.13 0.26
C SER A 172 1.98 -23.35 -0.41
N PRO A 173 1.44 -23.22 -1.63
CA PRO A 173 1.08 -24.42 -2.37
C PRO A 173 2.36 -25.25 -2.39
N ARG A 174 2.40 -26.36 -1.67
CA ARG A 174 3.28 -27.44 -2.11
C ARG A 174 2.85 -27.61 -3.56
N PHE A 175 3.78 -27.42 -4.50
CA PHE A 175 3.58 -27.68 -5.91
C PHE A 175 3.13 -29.16 -6.04
N LEU A 176 1.84 -29.43 -5.83
CA LEU A 176 1.25 -30.74 -5.62
C LEU A 176 0.00 -30.83 -6.49
N ASP A 177 0.27 -30.98 -7.77
CA ASP A 177 0.00 -32.23 -8.43
C ASP A 177 1.16 -32.44 -9.42
N THR A 178 1.62 -33.67 -9.66
CA THR A 178 2.73 -33.94 -10.62
C THR A 178 2.39 -33.49 -12.05
N ALA A 179 1.15 -33.06 -12.29
CA ALA A 179 0.69 -32.40 -13.51
C ALA A 179 0.85 -30.86 -13.53
N ASN A 180 0.80 -30.15 -12.38
CA ASN A 180 0.59 -28.69 -12.33
C ASN A 180 1.51 -27.98 -11.30
N MET A 181 2.82 -28.13 -11.44
CA MET A 181 3.81 -27.57 -10.51
C MET A 181 4.14 -26.06 -10.69
N TRP A 182 3.35 -25.29 -11.45
CA TRP A 182 3.77 -23.96 -11.92
C TRP A 182 2.68 -22.88 -11.89
N ALA A 183 1.61 -23.03 -11.11
CA ALA A 183 0.57 -22.01 -10.99
C ALA A 183 0.14 -21.73 -9.54
N PHE A 184 -0.08 -20.46 -9.19
CA PHE A 184 -0.73 -20.10 -7.92
C PHE A 184 -2.21 -20.53 -7.92
N ASN A 185 -2.73 -20.88 -6.74
CA ASN A 185 -4.13 -21.28 -6.58
C ASN A 185 -4.84 -20.47 -5.47
N ASN A 186 -6.17 -20.54 -5.49
CA ASN A 186 -7.06 -19.81 -4.58
C ASN A 186 -7.10 -20.33 -3.13
N ARG A 187 -6.26 -21.30 -2.77
CA ARG A 187 -6.12 -21.85 -1.41
C ARG A 187 -4.85 -21.38 -0.71
N SER A 188 -4.14 -20.40 -1.28
CA SER A 188 -2.94 -19.81 -0.70
C SER A 188 -3.34 -18.94 0.50
N PHE A 189 -2.89 -19.31 1.70
CA PHE A 189 -3.12 -18.53 2.91
C PHE A 189 -1.91 -18.53 3.83
N ALA A 190 -1.77 -17.46 4.60
CA ALA A 190 -0.75 -17.29 5.62
C ALA A 190 -1.37 -16.98 6.98
N PHE A 191 -0.74 -17.43 8.04
CA PHE A 191 -0.97 -17.01 9.42
C PHE A 191 0.22 -16.20 9.89
N VAL A 192 -0.05 -15.06 10.53
CA VAL A 192 0.95 -14.30 11.29
C VAL A 192 0.49 -14.19 12.73
N PHE A 193 1.38 -14.48 13.66
CA PHE A 193 1.10 -14.46 15.09
C PHE A 193 1.77 -13.25 15.72
N ASP A 194 0.97 -12.28 16.15
CA ASP A 194 1.42 -11.02 16.75
C ASP A 194 1.06 -10.97 18.23
N ALA A 195 1.91 -10.35 19.04
CA ALA A 195 1.70 -10.23 20.48
C ALA A 195 2.06 -8.83 20.97
N PRO A 196 1.15 -8.16 21.70
CA PRO A 196 1.44 -6.86 22.30
C PRO A 196 2.36 -7.04 23.51
N GLY A 197 3.54 -6.40 23.50
CA GLY A 197 4.41 -6.29 24.69
C GLY A 197 5.04 -7.59 25.19
N VAL A 198 4.94 -8.69 24.43
CA VAL A 198 5.48 -9.99 24.83
C VAL A 198 6.94 -10.11 24.39
N TYR A 199 7.84 -9.73 25.29
CA TYR A 199 9.21 -10.25 25.28
C TYR A 199 9.31 -11.24 26.44
N ARG A 200 9.44 -12.55 26.14
CA ARG A 200 9.52 -13.64 27.13
C ARG A 200 8.26 -13.85 27.99
N SER A 201 7.08 -14.00 27.39
CA SER A 201 5.93 -14.52 28.15
C SER A 201 6.04 -16.03 28.34
N THR A 202 5.23 -16.55 29.26
CA THR A 202 5.14 -17.97 29.55
C THR A 202 3.75 -18.46 29.13
N ASN A 203 3.65 -19.54 28.35
CA ASN A 203 2.34 -20.10 27.99
C ASN A 203 1.63 -20.69 29.22
N ALA A 204 0.36 -21.10 29.08
CA ALA A 204 -0.40 -21.74 30.16
C ALA A 204 0.25 -23.03 30.71
N ALA A 205 1.21 -23.60 29.98
CA ALA A 205 2.01 -24.75 30.38
C ALA A 205 3.37 -24.39 31.02
N GLY A 206 3.66 -23.12 31.28
CA GLY A 206 4.90 -22.69 31.93
C GLY A 206 6.14 -22.67 31.03
N GLN A 207 5.98 -22.70 29.70
CA GLN A 207 7.08 -22.61 28.72
C GLN A 207 7.36 -21.16 28.31
N THR A 208 8.62 -20.73 28.35
CA THR A 208 9.07 -19.39 27.91
C THR A 208 9.00 -19.25 26.39
N ILE A 209 8.28 -18.24 25.93
CA ILE A 209 8.07 -17.89 24.52
C ILE A 209 9.12 -16.87 24.10
N PHE A 210 10.03 -17.27 23.21
CA PHE A 210 10.88 -16.33 22.49
C PHE A 210 10.11 -15.80 21.28
N ALA A 211 9.34 -14.72 21.46
CA ALA A 211 9.03 -13.86 20.34
C ALA A 211 10.27 -12.98 20.11
N ASN A 212 11.29 -13.56 19.47
CA ASN A 212 12.52 -12.86 19.09
C ASN A 212 12.37 -12.10 17.76
N ILE A 213 11.14 -11.91 17.27
CA ILE A 213 10.91 -11.61 15.86
C ILE A 213 10.38 -10.19 15.66
N ALA A 214 10.89 -9.62 14.59
CA ALA A 214 10.57 -8.34 13.98
C ALA A 214 9.10 -7.92 14.03
N SER A 215 8.90 -6.62 13.82
CA SER A 215 7.63 -5.97 13.51
C SER A 215 6.62 -6.87 12.76
N LEU A 216 5.32 -6.76 13.09
CA LEU A 216 4.21 -7.42 12.38
C LEU A 216 4.34 -7.35 10.85
N GLY A 217 4.79 -6.23 10.30
CA GLY A 217 4.97 -6.09 8.85
C GLY A 217 6.08 -6.96 8.25
N MET A 218 7.13 -7.31 9.02
CA MET A 218 8.16 -8.24 8.56
C MET A 218 7.57 -9.65 8.50
N LEU A 219 6.85 -10.08 9.54
CA LEU A 219 6.13 -11.36 9.52
C LEU A 219 5.15 -11.44 8.34
N MET A 220 4.39 -10.38 8.10
CA MET A 220 3.52 -10.29 6.92
C MET A 220 4.31 -10.46 5.62
N ALA A 221 5.44 -9.76 5.46
CA ALA A 221 6.26 -9.87 4.26
C ALA A 221 6.87 -11.28 4.11
N HIS A 222 7.35 -11.89 5.19
CA HIS A 222 7.91 -13.23 5.20
C HIS A 222 6.88 -14.28 4.74
N GLU A 223 5.72 -14.32 5.40
CA GLU A 223 4.72 -15.34 5.13
C GLU A 223 4.03 -15.13 3.77
N LEU A 224 3.78 -13.87 3.38
CA LEU A 224 3.32 -13.59 2.01
C LEU A 224 4.41 -13.92 0.98
N GLY A 225 5.70 -13.75 1.32
CA GLY A 225 6.82 -14.19 0.50
C GLY A 225 6.77 -15.69 0.18
N HIS A 226 6.44 -16.52 1.16
CA HIS A 226 6.19 -17.95 0.93
C HIS A 226 5.01 -18.21 -0.01
N LEU A 227 3.90 -17.48 0.13
CA LEU A 227 2.77 -17.58 -0.81
C LEU A 227 3.14 -17.14 -2.22
N MET A 228 4.14 -16.27 -2.36
CA MET A 228 4.69 -15.81 -3.64
C MET A 228 5.82 -16.68 -4.18
N GLY A 229 6.07 -17.85 -3.56
CA GLY A 229 7.02 -18.84 -4.05
C GLY A 229 8.47 -18.66 -3.56
N LEU A 230 8.68 -17.83 -2.52
CA LEU A 230 9.98 -17.71 -1.87
C LEU A 230 10.23 -18.81 -0.84
N THR A 231 11.51 -19.06 -0.57
CA THR A 231 11.99 -20.02 0.43
C THR A 231 13.03 -19.36 1.32
N HIS A 232 13.36 -19.98 2.45
CA HIS A 232 14.40 -19.46 3.34
C HIS A 232 15.79 -19.49 2.67
N GLY A 233 16.08 -20.42 1.75
CA GLY A 233 17.38 -20.54 1.08
C GLY A 233 18.24 -21.71 1.61
N ASP A 234 19.37 -21.98 0.96
CA ASP A 234 20.23 -23.12 1.29
C ASP A 234 20.97 -22.89 2.62
N GLY A 235 20.75 -23.79 3.60
CA GLY A 235 21.46 -23.79 4.90
C GLY A 235 20.61 -23.56 6.15
N VAL A 236 19.30 -23.32 6.03
CA VAL A 236 18.40 -23.07 7.19
C VAL A 236 17.37 -24.21 7.44
N GLY A 237 17.51 -25.34 6.75
CA GLY A 237 16.75 -26.57 7.04
C GLY A 237 15.31 -26.57 6.53
N GLY A 238 15.13 -26.67 5.21
CA GLY A 238 13.86 -26.97 4.53
C GLY A 238 14.12 -27.34 3.07
N PRO A 239 13.21 -28.06 2.37
CA PRO A 239 13.42 -28.44 0.97
C PRO A 239 13.53 -27.21 0.04
N SER A 240 14.64 -27.13 -0.70
CA SER A 240 15.07 -26.04 -1.59
C SER A 240 14.31 -25.95 -2.93
N PHE A 241 12.98 -25.89 -2.92
CA PHE A 241 12.19 -25.69 -4.15
C PHE A 241 11.32 -24.44 -4.06
N GLY A 242 11.93 -23.27 -4.21
CA GLY A 242 11.18 -22.05 -4.51
C GLY A 242 10.73 -22.02 -5.97
N ARG A 243 9.93 -21.02 -6.35
CA ARG A 243 9.38 -20.91 -7.72
C ARG A 243 10.48 -20.93 -8.79
N PHE A 244 11.62 -20.31 -8.49
CA PHE A 244 12.82 -20.31 -9.33
C PHE A 244 14.05 -20.68 -8.49
N PRO A 245 15.17 -21.12 -9.14
CA PRO A 245 16.42 -21.43 -8.46
C PRO A 245 16.95 -20.29 -7.57
N TYR A 246 16.62 -19.04 -7.89
CA TYR A 246 17.02 -17.83 -7.17
C TYR A 246 15.97 -17.34 -6.17
N SER A 247 14.97 -18.14 -5.80
CA SER A 247 13.91 -17.76 -4.84
C SER A 247 14.29 -18.02 -3.37
N GLY A 248 15.56 -18.26 -3.09
CA GLY A 248 16.08 -18.41 -1.73
C GLY A 248 16.23 -17.07 -1.02
N GLY A 249 16.17 -17.11 0.30
CA GLY A 249 16.58 -16.01 1.15
C GLY A 249 18.10 -15.82 1.17
N PHE A 250 18.54 -14.72 1.75
CA PHE A 250 19.94 -14.30 1.76
C PHE A 250 20.38 -13.80 3.13
N ILE A 251 21.66 -14.01 3.47
CA ILE A 251 22.30 -13.37 4.62
C ILE A 251 23.49 -12.57 4.12
N ALA A 252 23.48 -11.26 4.38
CA ALA A 252 24.66 -10.42 4.26
C ALA A 252 25.43 -10.42 5.60
N THR A 253 26.76 -10.55 5.58
CA THR A 253 27.59 -10.35 6.77
C THR A 253 28.23 -8.97 6.71
N ALA A 254 27.98 -8.11 7.70
CA ALA A 254 28.54 -6.77 7.81
C ALA A 254 29.05 -6.48 9.24
N ASN A 255 30.32 -6.09 9.40
CA ASN A 255 30.89 -5.65 10.68
C ASN A 255 30.58 -6.58 11.87
N ASN A 256 30.82 -7.88 11.72
CA ASN A 256 30.50 -8.94 12.70
C ASN A 256 29.00 -9.09 13.05
N SER A 257 28.10 -8.49 12.26
CA SER A 257 26.65 -8.64 12.36
C SER A 257 26.10 -9.21 11.06
N ASN A 258 25.29 -10.26 11.15
CA ASN A 258 24.55 -10.76 9.98
C ASN A 258 23.32 -9.87 9.76
N ILE A 259 22.88 -9.75 8.52
CA ILE A 259 21.62 -9.15 8.13
C ILE A 259 20.96 -10.14 7.16
N GLY A 260 20.02 -10.92 7.69
CA GLY A 260 19.17 -11.78 6.88
C GLY A 260 18.15 -10.95 6.12
N ASP A 261 17.80 -11.36 4.91
CA ASP A 261 16.64 -10.82 4.23
C ASP A 261 15.34 -11.28 4.93
N ALA A 262 14.20 -10.80 4.43
CA ALA A 262 12.89 -11.07 4.98
C ALA A 262 12.57 -12.57 5.06
N MET A 263 13.26 -13.44 4.30
CA MET A 263 13.04 -14.88 4.31
C MET A 263 13.94 -15.64 5.30
N ILE A 264 15.01 -15.06 5.83
CA ILE A 264 15.92 -15.75 6.77
C ILE A 264 15.69 -15.36 8.23
N GLY A 265 15.21 -14.15 8.49
CA GLY A 265 14.70 -13.75 9.80
C GLY A 265 15.71 -13.45 10.93
N PHE A 266 17.04 -13.58 10.79
CA PHE A 266 17.97 -13.20 11.90
C PHE A 266 19.37 -12.69 11.51
N PRO A 267 19.80 -11.52 12.05
CA PRO A 267 19.01 -10.33 12.35
C PRO A 267 18.25 -9.84 11.11
N PRO A 268 16.98 -9.44 11.22
CA PRO A 268 16.16 -9.15 10.05
C PRO A 268 16.51 -7.79 9.44
N GLY A 269 17.05 -7.83 8.23
CA GLY A 269 16.98 -6.73 7.29
C GLY A 269 15.55 -6.58 6.77
N SER A 270 15.10 -5.35 6.57
CA SER A 270 13.76 -5.07 6.04
C SER A 270 13.72 -5.19 4.51
N PHE A 271 14.34 -6.21 3.89
CA PHE A 271 14.37 -6.33 2.43
C PHE A 271 14.25 -7.78 2.00
N PHE A 272 13.79 -8.03 0.78
CA PHE A 272 13.98 -9.30 0.07
C PHE A 272 15.28 -9.24 -0.70
N SER A 273 15.99 -10.38 -0.79
CA SER A 273 17.25 -10.45 -1.51
C SER A 273 17.15 -9.90 -2.95
N ASN A 274 18.08 -9.02 -3.30
CA ASN A 274 18.23 -8.41 -4.61
C ASN A 274 19.72 -8.06 -4.82
N PRO A 275 20.46 -8.77 -5.70
CA PRO A 275 21.88 -8.51 -5.95
C PRO A 275 22.15 -7.16 -6.63
N ARG A 276 21.11 -6.43 -7.06
CA ARG A 276 21.22 -5.08 -7.63
C ARG A 276 21.19 -3.98 -6.57
N LEU A 277 20.81 -4.32 -5.33
CA LEU A 277 20.85 -3.41 -4.19
C LEU A 277 22.16 -3.59 -3.43
N GLN A 278 22.62 -2.51 -2.80
CA GLN A 278 23.81 -2.53 -1.94
C GLN A 278 23.40 -2.59 -0.48
N CYS A 279 23.89 -3.61 0.22
CA CYS A 279 23.78 -3.81 1.65
C CYS A 279 24.91 -3.05 2.36
N PRO A 280 24.90 -2.98 3.71
CA PRO A 280 25.96 -2.31 4.45
C PRO A 280 27.36 -2.77 4.02
N ASN A 281 28.31 -1.83 3.97
CA ASN A 281 29.67 -2.01 3.43
C ASN A 281 29.77 -2.22 1.91
N GLY A 282 28.69 -1.98 1.16
CA GLY A 282 28.71 -2.01 -0.31
C GLY A 282 28.62 -3.40 -0.93
N VAL A 283 28.37 -4.44 -0.12
CA VAL A 283 28.17 -5.80 -0.63
C VAL A 283 26.79 -5.92 -1.29
N PRO A 284 26.61 -6.72 -2.36
CA PRO A 284 25.30 -6.99 -2.92
C PRO A 284 24.33 -7.59 -1.89
N CYS A 285 23.08 -7.13 -1.88
CA CYS A 285 22.02 -7.69 -1.03
C CYS A 285 21.41 -8.98 -1.57
N GLY A 286 22.21 -9.88 -2.16
CA GLY A 286 21.69 -11.11 -2.74
C GLY A 286 22.71 -11.83 -3.61
N ASN A 287 22.27 -12.94 -4.19
CA ASN A 287 23.01 -13.73 -5.16
C ASN A 287 22.13 -13.96 -6.40
N PRO A 288 22.57 -13.58 -7.61
CA PRO A 288 21.75 -13.71 -8.82
C PRO A 288 21.35 -15.14 -9.17
N ALA A 289 22.06 -16.16 -8.67
CA ALA A 289 21.79 -17.56 -8.94
C ALA A 289 20.87 -18.22 -7.89
N THR A 290 20.99 -17.83 -6.62
CA THR A 290 20.35 -18.53 -5.50
C THR A 290 19.48 -17.65 -4.61
N ALA A 291 19.67 -16.33 -4.63
CA ALA A 291 18.97 -15.39 -3.75
C ALA A 291 18.74 -14.03 -4.43
N ASP A 292 17.77 -14.01 -5.35
CA ASP A 292 17.20 -12.83 -6.00
C ASP A 292 15.68 -12.90 -5.82
N ALA A 293 15.23 -12.92 -4.57
CA ALA A 293 13.83 -13.00 -4.19
C ALA A 293 13.00 -11.86 -4.81
N ALA A 294 13.58 -10.66 -4.91
CA ALA A 294 12.95 -9.53 -5.59
C ALA A 294 12.62 -9.82 -7.06
N ARG A 295 13.56 -10.44 -7.80
CA ARG A 295 13.31 -10.90 -9.17
C ARG A 295 12.23 -11.97 -9.21
N SER A 296 12.26 -12.94 -8.29
CA SER A 296 11.26 -14.01 -8.24
C SER A 296 9.83 -13.47 -8.09
N ILE A 297 9.63 -12.53 -7.16
CA ILE A 297 8.35 -11.83 -6.99
C ILE A 297 8.04 -10.99 -8.22
N LYS A 298 9.02 -10.26 -8.76
CA LYS A 298 8.80 -9.41 -9.95
C LYS A 298 8.30 -10.23 -11.13
N GLU A 299 8.92 -11.35 -11.46
CA GLU A 299 8.49 -12.17 -12.61
C GLU A 299 7.10 -12.82 -12.42
N THR A 300 6.67 -13.06 -11.17
CA THR A 300 5.38 -13.71 -10.86
C THR A 300 4.23 -12.76 -10.53
N ARG A 301 4.50 -11.46 -10.35
CA ARG A 301 3.53 -10.50 -9.81
C ARG A 301 2.19 -10.40 -10.54
N PHE A 302 2.17 -10.52 -11.87
CA PHE A 302 0.93 -10.49 -12.64
C PHE A 302 0.16 -11.81 -12.57
N GLU A 303 0.87 -12.93 -12.39
CA GLU A 303 0.26 -14.22 -12.10
C GLU A 303 -0.47 -14.16 -10.75
N LEU A 304 0.20 -13.59 -9.74
CA LEU A 304 -0.34 -13.38 -8.39
C LEU A 304 -1.54 -12.43 -8.37
N ALA A 305 -1.42 -11.28 -9.03
CA ALA A 305 -2.47 -10.26 -9.11
C ALA A 305 -3.70 -10.67 -9.95
N ALA A 306 -3.65 -11.84 -10.58
CA ALA A 306 -4.72 -12.36 -11.44
C ALA A 306 -5.50 -13.53 -10.81
N ILE A 307 -5.18 -13.91 -9.57
CA ILE A 307 -5.82 -15.05 -8.88
C ILE A 307 -7.32 -14.77 -8.66
N SER A 308 -7.68 -13.53 -8.36
CA SER A 308 -9.06 -13.13 -8.08
C SER A 308 -9.59 -12.07 -9.04
N PRO A 309 -10.88 -12.12 -9.42
CA PRO A 309 -11.55 -10.98 -10.05
C PRO A 309 -11.75 -9.87 -9.00
N THR A 310 -10.92 -8.84 -9.07
CA THR A 310 -11.00 -7.64 -8.23
C THR A 310 -12.20 -6.83 -8.68
N THR A 311 -13.26 -6.80 -7.87
CA THR A 311 -14.57 -6.46 -8.42
C THR A 311 -15.53 -5.80 -7.42
N TRP A 312 -15.14 -5.69 -6.16
CA TRP A 312 -16.00 -5.12 -5.12
C TRP A 312 -15.47 -3.86 -4.44
N ARG A 313 -14.55 -3.12 -5.07
CA ARG A 313 -13.89 -2.00 -4.40
C ARG A 313 -14.29 -0.63 -4.91
N ALA A 314 -14.23 0.32 -3.98
CA ALA A 314 -14.98 1.56 -4.00
C ALA A 314 -14.41 2.55 -5.04
N ARG A 315 -14.88 2.45 -6.29
CA ARG A 315 -14.59 3.42 -7.35
C ARG A 315 -15.22 4.77 -6.97
N GLY A 316 -14.41 5.79 -6.68
CA GLY A 316 -14.89 7.17 -6.53
C GLY A 316 -14.81 7.80 -5.15
N PHE A 317 -14.12 7.20 -4.17
CA PHE A 317 -13.94 7.80 -2.84
C PHE A 317 -12.55 8.42 -2.64
N GLY A 318 -11.74 8.61 -3.69
CA GLY A 318 -10.33 8.97 -3.49
C GLY A 318 -10.06 10.43 -3.10
N ALA A 319 -10.98 11.35 -3.40
CA ALA A 319 -10.76 12.78 -3.19
C ALA A 319 -10.70 13.13 -1.70
N GLY A 320 -9.75 13.97 -1.29
CA GLY A 320 -9.59 14.43 0.10
C GLY A 320 -8.14 14.67 0.51
N LEU A 321 -7.93 14.98 1.80
CA LEU A 321 -6.62 15.00 2.43
C LEU A 321 -6.29 13.65 3.03
N TRP A 322 -5.09 13.19 2.75
CA TRP A 322 -4.59 11.88 3.16
C TRP A 322 -3.20 12.03 3.77
N PHE A 323 -2.92 11.28 4.83
CA PHE A 323 -1.64 11.35 5.51
C PHE A 323 -1.31 10.03 6.18
N ASN A 324 -0.03 9.82 6.52
CA ASN A 324 0.36 8.73 7.40
C ASN A 324 0.39 9.27 8.84
N PRO A 325 -0.48 8.81 9.75
CA PRO A 325 -0.51 9.32 11.14
C PRO A 325 0.79 9.12 11.92
N ARG A 326 1.64 8.19 11.48
CA ARG A 326 2.97 7.93 12.07
C ARG A 326 4.08 8.78 11.46
N GLU A 327 3.80 9.49 10.37
CA GLU A 327 4.72 10.41 9.70
C GLU A 327 4.07 11.79 9.58
N PRO A 328 3.66 12.42 10.72
CA PRO A 328 3.08 13.75 10.67
C PRO A 328 4.15 14.72 10.13
N GLY A 329 3.74 15.63 9.25
CA GLY A 329 4.66 16.59 8.61
C GLY A 329 4.60 16.64 7.10
N GLN A 330 3.85 15.73 6.53
CA GLN A 330 3.62 15.62 5.10
C GLN A 330 2.22 15.06 4.86
N GLY A 331 1.75 15.15 3.64
CA GLY A 331 0.47 14.59 3.25
C GLY A 331 0.17 14.75 1.79
N TRP A 332 -0.96 14.19 1.39
CA TRP A 332 -1.42 14.10 0.03
C TRP A 332 -2.77 14.80 -0.08
N SER A 333 -2.83 15.71 -1.04
CA SER A 333 -4.09 16.29 -1.51
C SER A 333 -4.49 15.56 -2.78
N ILE A 334 -5.62 14.85 -2.74
CA ILE A 334 -6.10 14.06 -3.87
C ILE A 334 -7.41 14.66 -4.36
N THR A 335 -7.51 14.92 -5.66
CA THR A 335 -8.76 15.23 -6.36
C THR A 335 -8.99 14.14 -7.40
N GLN A 336 -10.21 13.62 -7.47
CA GLN A 336 -10.58 12.61 -8.45
C GLN A 336 -11.69 13.15 -9.38
N GLN A 337 -11.51 12.99 -10.68
CA GLN A 337 -12.52 13.33 -11.68
C GLN A 337 -12.65 12.17 -12.68
N GLY A 338 -13.67 11.33 -12.48
CA GLY A 338 -13.85 10.07 -13.22
C GLY A 338 -12.75 9.06 -12.89
N GLU A 339 -12.07 8.57 -13.92
CA GLU A 339 -10.99 7.58 -13.84
C GLU A 339 -9.60 8.23 -13.70
N THR A 340 -9.54 9.54 -13.41
CA THR A 340 -8.30 10.28 -13.24
C THR A 340 -8.19 10.89 -11.86
N ILE A 341 -7.01 10.77 -11.26
CA ILE A 341 -6.59 11.45 -10.06
C ILE A 341 -5.55 12.51 -10.39
N PHE A 342 -5.78 13.70 -9.85
CA PHE A 342 -4.76 14.73 -9.66
C PHE A 342 -4.33 14.70 -8.18
N ALA A 343 -3.08 14.35 -7.94
CA ALA A 343 -2.50 14.23 -6.60
C ALA A 343 -1.38 15.25 -6.40
N ILE A 344 -1.34 15.87 -5.22
CA ILE A 344 -0.22 16.70 -4.77
C ILE A 344 0.32 16.08 -3.49
N TRP A 345 1.62 15.86 -3.44
CA TRP A 345 2.31 15.49 -2.22
C TRP A 345 3.04 16.70 -1.67
N PHE A 346 2.64 17.19 -0.51
CA PHE A 346 3.38 18.21 0.23
C PHE A 346 4.28 17.52 1.25
N THR A 347 5.59 17.72 1.10
CA THR A 347 6.64 17.02 1.85
C THR A 347 7.89 17.90 1.96
N HIS A 348 9.03 17.29 2.20
CA HIS A 348 10.33 17.95 2.22
C HIS A 348 11.30 17.23 1.26
N ASP A 349 12.32 17.93 0.76
CA ASP A 349 13.35 17.36 -0.10
C ASP A 349 14.37 16.53 0.70
N THR A 350 15.42 16.00 0.04
CA THR A 350 16.49 15.24 0.71
C THR A 350 17.38 16.10 1.61
N SER A 351 17.13 17.41 1.70
CA SER A 351 17.78 18.35 2.62
C SER A 351 16.84 18.86 3.71
N GLY A 352 15.59 18.38 3.76
CA GLY A 352 14.57 18.81 4.72
C GLY A 352 13.88 20.14 4.39
N LYS A 353 14.08 20.70 3.20
CA LYS A 353 13.38 21.92 2.77
C LYS A 353 11.99 21.59 2.25
N PRO A 354 10.97 22.45 2.48
CA PRO A 354 9.63 22.22 1.96
C PRO A 354 9.63 22.00 0.45
N LEU A 355 8.87 21.00 0.00
CA LEU A 355 8.72 20.64 -1.39
C LEU A 355 7.28 20.22 -1.64
N TRP A 356 6.78 20.44 -2.84
CA TRP A 356 5.57 19.79 -3.32
C TRP A 356 5.85 19.08 -4.64
N LEU A 357 5.23 17.91 -4.81
CA LEU A 357 5.33 17.07 -5.99
C LEU A 357 3.93 16.83 -6.54
N VAL A 358 3.82 16.69 -7.87
CA VAL A 358 2.52 16.60 -8.54
C VAL A 358 2.41 15.33 -9.36
N GLY A 359 1.35 14.58 -9.15
CA GLY A 359 0.88 13.51 -10.02
C GLY A 359 -0.35 14.00 -10.77
N PRO A 360 -0.19 14.62 -11.96
CA PRO A 360 -1.29 15.34 -12.60
C PRO A 360 -2.29 14.42 -13.30
N ASP A 361 -1.90 13.18 -13.61
CA ASP A 361 -2.70 12.26 -14.40
C ASP A 361 -2.53 10.79 -13.98
N LEU A 362 -2.91 10.50 -12.73
CA LEU A 362 -2.95 9.11 -12.25
C LEU A 362 -4.23 8.45 -12.78
N ARG A 363 -4.10 7.50 -13.70
CA ARG A 363 -5.22 6.86 -14.40
C ARG A 363 -5.58 5.52 -13.77
N LEU A 364 -6.87 5.27 -13.63
CA LEU A 364 -7.40 3.98 -13.22
C LEU A 364 -6.98 2.89 -14.22
N ARG A 365 -6.51 1.76 -13.71
CA ARG A 365 -6.13 0.57 -14.49
C ARG A 365 -7.02 -0.63 -14.15
N PRO A 366 -6.97 -1.73 -14.92
CA PRO A 366 -7.77 -2.93 -14.65
C PRO A 366 -7.51 -3.58 -13.28
N ASP A 367 -6.36 -3.34 -12.66
CA ASP A 367 -6.04 -3.76 -11.28
C ASP A 367 -6.71 -2.90 -10.19
N GLU A 368 -7.56 -1.95 -10.61
CA GLU A 368 -8.26 -0.97 -9.78
C GLU A 368 -7.31 -0.03 -9.00
N GLY A 369 -6.05 0.07 -9.45
CA GLY A 369 -5.09 1.08 -9.02
C GLY A 369 -5.13 2.32 -9.91
N PHE A 370 -4.71 3.44 -9.35
CA PHE A 370 -4.43 4.66 -10.10
C PHE A 370 -2.92 4.79 -10.32
N HIS A 371 -2.50 4.73 -11.58
CA HIS A 371 -1.09 4.71 -11.97
C HIS A 371 -0.75 5.96 -12.77
N GLY A 372 0.41 6.56 -12.51
CA GLY A 372 0.84 7.74 -13.25
C GLY A 372 2.27 8.15 -12.95
N ARG A 373 2.69 9.25 -13.60
CA ARG A 373 4.00 9.87 -13.37
C ARG A 373 3.90 10.94 -12.29
N ILE A 374 4.99 11.10 -11.53
CA ILE A 374 5.16 12.20 -10.57
C ILE A 374 6.18 13.18 -11.15
N TYR A 375 5.89 14.47 -10.99
CA TYR A 375 6.72 15.56 -11.46
C TYR A 375 7.14 16.46 -10.30
N ARG A 376 8.35 17.01 -10.43
CA ARG A 376 8.88 18.07 -9.58
C ARG A 376 8.94 19.35 -10.37
N VAL A 377 8.57 20.45 -9.74
CA VAL A 377 8.88 21.79 -10.25
C VAL A 377 10.16 22.29 -9.60
N LYS A 378 11.15 22.73 -10.38
CA LYS A 378 12.44 23.21 -9.88
C LYS A 378 12.37 24.61 -9.28
N GLN A 379 11.59 25.49 -9.89
CA GLN A 379 11.44 26.88 -9.48
C GLN A 379 10.19 27.53 -10.08
N GLY A 380 9.79 28.68 -9.53
CA GLY A 380 8.67 29.46 -10.02
C GLY A 380 8.54 30.84 -9.35
N LEU A 381 7.63 31.67 -9.88
CA LEU A 381 7.35 32.99 -9.32
C LEU A 381 6.52 32.89 -8.04
N PRO A 382 6.85 33.66 -6.98
CA PRO A 382 5.95 33.84 -5.85
C PRO A 382 4.59 34.39 -6.30
N LEU A 383 3.51 34.07 -5.57
CA LEU A 383 2.15 34.35 -6.03
C LEU A 383 1.87 35.84 -6.29
N ASP A 384 2.47 36.77 -5.52
CA ASP A 384 2.32 38.22 -5.73
C ASP A 384 2.95 38.71 -7.04
N GLN A 385 3.85 37.91 -7.64
CA GLN A 385 4.50 38.19 -8.93
C GLN A 385 3.89 37.41 -10.11
N ALA A 386 3.05 36.41 -9.84
CA ALA A 386 2.40 35.58 -10.86
C ALA A 386 1.08 36.17 -11.37
N THR A 387 0.75 37.43 -11.10
CA THR A 387 -0.54 38.04 -11.49
C THR A 387 -0.66 38.17 -13.01
N GLY A 388 -1.65 37.48 -13.58
CA GLY A 388 -1.93 37.48 -15.01
C GLY A 388 -0.88 36.79 -15.88
N ARG A 389 0.00 35.95 -15.28
CA ARG A 389 1.04 35.22 -16.00
C ARG A 389 1.36 33.88 -15.32
N PRO A 390 1.87 32.87 -16.05
CA PRO A 390 2.32 31.62 -15.45
C PRO A 390 3.35 31.84 -14.34
N ALA A 391 3.23 31.08 -13.25
CA ALA A 391 4.24 31.06 -12.19
C ALA A 391 5.49 30.30 -12.64
N ILE A 392 5.32 29.26 -13.47
CA ILE A 392 6.43 28.55 -14.12
C ILE A 392 6.73 29.25 -15.45
N LEU A 393 7.95 29.74 -15.61
CA LEU A 393 8.35 30.52 -16.78
C LEU A 393 9.00 29.68 -17.88
N ASP A 394 9.61 28.56 -17.50
CA ASP A 394 10.25 27.63 -18.41
C ASP A 394 9.67 26.22 -18.19
N PRO A 395 9.08 25.58 -19.21
CA PRO A 395 8.62 24.19 -19.12
C PRO A 395 9.71 23.20 -18.67
N SER A 396 10.99 23.50 -18.92
CA SER A 396 12.13 22.69 -18.46
C SER A 396 12.27 22.65 -16.93
N ASP A 397 11.57 23.53 -16.22
CA ASP A 397 11.47 23.51 -14.76
C ASP A 397 10.57 22.40 -14.24
N VAL A 398 9.74 21.78 -15.08
CA VAL A 398 8.91 20.62 -14.73
C VAL A 398 9.63 19.34 -15.12
N VAL A 399 10.07 18.58 -14.13
CA VAL A 399 10.89 17.38 -14.32
C VAL A 399 10.08 16.15 -13.93
N ASP A 400 9.99 15.19 -14.83
CA ASP A 400 9.49 13.84 -14.51
C ASP A 400 10.49 13.15 -13.59
N ILE A 401 10.03 12.75 -12.41
CA ILE A 401 10.87 12.10 -11.40
C ILE A 401 10.54 10.63 -11.19
N GLY A 402 9.49 10.07 -11.79
CA GLY A 402 9.21 8.63 -11.69
C GLY A 402 7.74 8.27 -11.62
N ASN A 403 7.44 7.10 -11.04
CA ASN A 403 6.12 6.49 -11.06
C ASN A 403 5.45 6.51 -9.68
N ALA A 404 4.11 6.62 -9.70
CA ALA A 404 3.25 6.43 -8.53
C ALA A 404 2.13 5.43 -8.82
N VAL A 405 1.81 4.63 -7.80
CA VAL A 405 0.64 3.75 -7.75
C VAL A 405 -0.13 4.04 -6.48
N LEU A 406 -1.35 4.54 -6.64
CA LEU A 406 -2.27 4.84 -5.55
C LEU A 406 -3.44 3.85 -5.59
N SER A 407 -3.76 3.25 -4.46
CA SER A 407 -4.93 2.39 -4.34
C SER A 407 -5.70 2.66 -3.05
N PHE A 408 -7.02 2.43 -3.11
CA PHE A 408 -7.92 2.64 -1.98
C PHE A 408 -8.39 1.29 -1.46
N ASN A 409 -8.16 1.04 -0.18
CA ASN A 409 -8.60 -0.15 0.54
C ASN A 409 -10.03 0.06 1.07
N SER A 410 -10.32 1.29 1.52
CA SER A 410 -11.64 1.72 1.98
C SER A 410 -11.75 3.26 1.86
N PRO A 411 -12.91 3.88 2.15
CA PRO A 411 -13.03 5.34 2.16
C PRO A 411 -12.03 6.07 3.08
N ASP A 412 -11.51 5.41 4.11
CA ASP A 412 -10.59 6.01 5.10
C ASP A 412 -9.19 5.37 5.12
N TRP A 413 -8.92 4.41 4.24
CA TRP A 413 -7.63 3.73 4.16
C TRP A 413 -7.20 3.58 2.70
N ALA A 414 -6.05 4.17 2.38
CA ALA A 414 -5.42 4.09 1.08
C ALA A 414 -3.95 3.70 1.22
N GLN A 415 -3.31 3.41 0.09
CA GLN A 415 -1.89 3.14 0.01
C GLN A 415 -1.29 3.77 -1.22
N ILE A 416 -0.05 4.25 -1.07
CA ILE A 416 0.72 4.79 -2.18
C ILE A 416 2.09 4.13 -2.24
N SER A 417 2.48 3.71 -3.43
CA SER A 417 3.82 3.23 -3.75
C SER A 417 4.45 4.19 -4.76
N LEU A 418 5.70 4.56 -4.50
CA LEU A 418 6.49 5.48 -5.31
C LEU A 418 7.82 4.83 -5.68
N ASP A 419 8.21 4.98 -6.94
CA ASP A 419 9.59 4.78 -7.39
C ASP A 419 10.02 6.02 -8.16
N ILE A 420 10.79 6.87 -7.49
CA ILE A 420 11.18 8.18 -7.99
C ILE A 420 12.69 8.40 -7.86
N VAL A 421 13.23 9.34 -8.64
CA VAL A 421 14.57 9.87 -8.48
C VAL A 421 14.46 11.33 -8.07
N LEU A 422 14.83 11.63 -6.83
CA LEU A 422 14.79 12.98 -6.27
C LEU A 422 16.20 13.42 -5.89
N ASP A 423 16.65 14.59 -6.38
CA ASP A 423 18.00 15.12 -6.12
C ASP A 423 19.12 14.12 -6.46
N GLY A 424 18.93 13.33 -7.53
CA GLY A 424 19.87 12.31 -7.99
C GLY A 424 19.86 11.02 -7.15
N ARG A 425 18.96 10.89 -6.17
CA ARG A 425 18.83 9.72 -5.31
C ARG A 425 17.58 8.91 -5.68
N PRO A 426 17.69 7.59 -5.91
CA PRO A 426 16.51 6.74 -6.05
C PRO A 426 15.79 6.62 -4.70
N ILE A 427 14.50 6.88 -4.69
CA ILE A 427 13.63 6.82 -3.53
C ILE A 427 12.48 5.86 -3.87
N ARG A 428 12.39 4.77 -3.12
CA ARG A 428 11.30 3.80 -3.19
C ARG A 428 10.54 3.82 -1.87
N ILE A 429 9.32 4.33 -1.90
CA ILE A 429 8.49 4.50 -0.70
C ILE A 429 7.20 3.72 -0.92
N ALA A 430 6.74 3.07 0.14
CA ALA A 430 5.36 2.67 0.25
C ALA A 430 4.81 3.12 1.59
N ASN A 431 3.68 3.84 1.54
CA ASN A 431 3.04 4.46 2.69
C ASN A 431 1.57 4.07 2.76
N GLY A 432 1.14 3.62 3.94
CA GLY A 432 -0.27 3.57 4.29
C GLY A 432 -0.77 4.97 4.60
N LEU A 433 -1.91 5.32 4.02
CA LEU A 433 -2.55 6.61 4.16
C LEU A 433 -3.90 6.45 4.85
N SER A 434 -4.14 7.31 5.84
CA SER A 434 -5.44 7.52 6.45
C SER A 434 -6.02 8.82 5.95
N ARG A 435 -7.34 8.85 5.74
CA ARG A 435 -8.03 10.10 5.42
C ARG A 435 -7.96 11.02 6.64
N MET A 436 -7.64 12.29 6.39
CA MET A 436 -7.71 13.32 7.41
C MET A 436 -9.15 13.75 7.62
N ARG A 437 -9.64 13.56 8.85
CA ARG A 437 -10.96 13.99 9.31
C ARG A 437 -10.81 15.21 10.22
N PHE A 438 -11.66 16.20 10.03
CA PHE A 438 -11.69 17.45 10.81
C PHE A 438 -12.93 17.53 11.71
N THR A 439 -13.92 16.67 11.48
CA THR A 439 -15.13 16.55 12.29
C THR A 439 -15.46 15.07 12.54
N SER A 440 -16.37 14.82 13.48
CA SER A 440 -16.95 13.48 13.69
C SER A 440 -18.06 13.14 12.70
N GLN A 441 -18.43 14.05 11.80
CA GLN A 441 -19.48 13.82 10.81
C GLN A 441 -18.93 13.05 9.62
N SER A 442 -19.63 11.98 9.21
CA SER A 442 -19.25 11.20 8.04
C SER A 442 -19.49 12.00 6.75
N GLN A 443 -18.42 12.24 6.00
CA GLN A 443 -18.51 12.80 4.64
C GLN A 443 -19.30 11.86 3.73
N THR A 444 -20.35 12.37 3.13
CA THR A 444 -21.17 11.66 2.14
C THR A 444 -20.70 12.04 0.75
N CYS A 445 -19.97 11.12 0.11
CA CYS A 445 -19.54 11.28 -1.28
C CYS A 445 -20.52 10.60 -2.23
N GLY A 446 -20.82 11.26 -3.35
CA GLY A 446 -21.65 10.72 -4.42
C GLY A 446 -21.13 11.14 -5.78
N LEU A 447 -21.46 10.36 -6.81
CA LEU A 447 -21.24 10.78 -8.20
C LEU A 447 -22.34 11.80 -8.57
N SER A 448 -22.17 13.04 -8.14
CA SER A 448 -23.03 14.16 -8.51
C SER A 448 -22.20 15.34 -9.01
N ASP A 449 -22.69 16.03 -10.03
CA ASP A 449 -22.09 17.28 -10.49
C ASP A 449 -22.13 18.32 -9.36
N ASN A 450 -20.97 18.62 -8.78
CA ASN A 450 -20.68 19.70 -7.82
C ASN A 450 -21.90 20.17 -6.98
N PRO A 451 -22.27 19.45 -5.90
CA PRO A 451 -23.40 19.88 -5.09
C PRO A 451 -23.15 21.32 -4.56
N PRO A 452 -24.19 22.18 -4.48
CA PRO A 452 -24.04 23.53 -3.98
C PRO A 452 -23.38 23.55 -2.60
N GLY A 453 -22.28 24.31 -2.48
CA GLY A 453 -21.50 24.41 -1.24
C GLY A 453 -20.37 23.39 -1.09
N ASP A 454 -20.08 22.55 -2.09
CA ASP A 454 -18.86 21.73 -2.10
C ASP A 454 -17.67 22.50 -2.69
N PHE A 455 -16.75 22.91 -1.79
CA PHE A 455 -15.51 23.60 -2.13
C PHE A 455 -14.28 22.68 -2.06
N ALA A 456 -14.45 21.38 -1.79
CA ALA A 456 -13.34 20.42 -1.76
C ALA A 456 -12.79 20.18 -3.16
N ALA A 457 -11.64 20.78 -3.47
CA ALA A 457 -11.00 20.65 -4.77
C ALA A 457 -9.57 21.19 -4.75
N ALA A 458 -8.85 20.90 -5.83
CA ALA A 458 -7.77 21.76 -6.29
C ALA A 458 -8.34 23.03 -6.94
N TRP A 459 -7.73 24.16 -6.65
CA TRP A 459 -8.06 25.50 -7.12
C TRP A 459 -6.80 26.14 -7.69
N ASN A 460 -6.93 26.84 -8.81
CA ASN A 460 -5.82 27.55 -9.43
C ASN A 460 -6.33 28.74 -10.24
N ARG A 461 -5.49 29.32 -11.08
CA ARG A 461 -5.91 30.24 -12.14
C ARG A 461 -5.26 29.77 -13.44
N ALA A 462 -6.04 29.45 -14.46
CA ALA A 462 -5.50 28.87 -15.70
C ALA A 462 -4.44 29.76 -16.37
N SER A 463 -4.64 31.09 -16.36
CA SER A 463 -3.68 32.07 -16.86
C SER A 463 -2.40 32.19 -16.02
N GLU A 464 -2.35 31.55 -14.85
CA GLU A 464 -1.26 31.64 -13.88
C GLU A 464 -0.72 30.25 -13.51
N ALA A 465 -0.76 29.30 -14.44
CA ALA A 465 -0.32 27.92 -14.21
C ALA A 465 1.04 27.83 -13.50
N GLY A 466 1.15 26.87 -12.57
CA GLY A 466 2.38 26.61 -11.81
C GLY A 466 2.28 26.86 -10.30
N TRP A 467 1.14 27.33 -9.80
CA TRP A 467 0.77 27.33 -8.39
C TRP A 467 -0.61 26.70 -8.20
N GLY A 468 -1.01 26.46 -6.95
CA GLY A 468 -2.38 26.07 -6.65
C GLY A 468 -2.70 26.12 -5.17
N LEU A 469 -3.99 25.97 -4.87
CA LEU A 469 -4.51 25.74 -3.53
C LEU A 469 -5.32 24.45 -3.56
N PHE A 470 -5.13 23.59 -2.57
CA PHE A 470 -6.06 22.51 -2.31
C PHE A 470 -6.91 22.85 -1.10
N ALA A 471 -8.22 22.70 -1.21
CA ALA A 471 -9.16 22.83 -0.11
C ALA A 471 -9.84 21.48 0.13
N SER A 472 -9.98 21.11 1.40
CA SER A 472 -10.94 20.10 1.87
C SER A 472 -11.75 20.73 2.97
N HIS A 473 -13.06 20.51 2.99
CA HIS A 473 -13.93 21.01 4.05
C HIS A 473 -14.81 19.90 4.58
N GLU A 474 -15.06 19.95 5.88
CA GLU A 474 -16.04 19.13 6.57
C GLU A 474 -16.89 20.10 7.41
N ALA A 475 -18.15 20.28 7.00
CA ALA A 475 -19.06 21.27 7.56
C ALA A 475 -18.47 22.70 7.56
N ASP A 476 -18.37 23.35 8.72
CA ASP A 476 -17.91 24.75 8.87
C ASP A 476 -16.39 24.89 9.01
N ILE A 477 -15.63 23.80 8.86
CA ILE A 477 -14.17 23.79 8.95
C ILE A 477 -13.58 23.39 7.60
N MET A 478 -12.63 24.20 7.13
CA MET A 478 -11.85 23.93 5.94
C MET A 478 -10.36 23.82 6.27
N PHE A 479 -9.72 22.83 5.68
CA PHE A 479 -8.27 22.69 5.62
C PHE A 479 -7.80 23.11 4.23
N ALA A 480 -6.80 23.98 4.16
CA ALA A 480 -6.19 24.39 2.90
C ALA A 480 -4.67 24.15 2.88
N VAL A 481 -4.16 23.76 1.72
CA VAL A 481 -2.72 23.74 1.39
C VAL A 481 -2.47 24.67 0.22
N ILE A 482 -1.52 25.59 0.34
CA ILE A 482 -1.08 26.47 -0.75
C ILE A 482 0.26 25.95 -1.26
N MET A 483 0.34 25.68 -2.56
CA MET A 483 1.59 25.36 -3.26
C MET A 483 2.08 26.60 -3.99
N THR A 484 3.27 27.06 -3.63
CA THR A 484 3.81 28.36 -4.03
C THR A 484 5.35 28.31 -4.07
N TYR A 485 5.97 29.47 -4.20
CA TYR A 485 7.41 29.66 -4.22
C TYR A 485 7.79 30.78 -3.25
N ASP A 486 8.96 30.66 -2.65
CA ASP A 486 9.55 31.74 -1.86
C ASP A 486 10.13 32.84 -2.76
N ARG A 487 10.65 33.92 -2.15
CA ARG A 487 11.29 35.03 -2.87
C ARG A 487 12.55 34.61 -3.67
N ALA A 488 13.18 33.49 -3.29
CA ALA A 488 14.30 32.90 -4.04
C ALA A 488 13.83 31.96 -5.16
N ARG A 489 12.51 31.89 -5.41
CA ARG A 489 11.84 31.07 -6.42
C ARG A 489 11.87 29.57 -6.10
N ALA A 490 12.27 29.18 -4.90
CA ALA A 490 12.27 27.78 -4.49
C ALA A 490 10.83 27.33 -4.19
N PRO A 491 10.43 26.11 -4.60
CA PRO A 491 9.12 25.56 -4.26
C PRO A 491 8.92 25.51 -2.74
N MET A 492 7.73 25.83 -2.27
CA MET A 492 7.35 25.66 -0.87
C MET A 492 5.84 25.48 -0.75
N TRP A 493 5.39 25.08 0.43
CA TRP A 493 3.97 25.00 0.74
C TRP A 493 3.63 25.68 2.07
N ARG A 494 2.35 26.02 2.24
CA ARG A 494 1.76 26.52 3.48
C ARG A 494 0.48 25.77 3.77
N SER A 495 0.15 25.63 5.04
CA SER A 495 -1.10 24.98 5.45
C SER A 495 -1.91 25.88 6.38
N ALA A 496 -3.23 25.85 6.22
CA ALA A 496 -4.18 26.42 7.16
C ALA A 496 -5.14 25.30 7.56
N SER A 497 -4.92 24.74 8.75
CA SER A 497 -5.57 23.49 9.16
C SER A 497 -6.95 23.67 9.80
N SER A 498 -7.36 24.91 10.04
CA SER A 498 -8.61 25.23 10.73
C SER A 498 -9.17 26.58 10.28
N LEU A 499 -9.56 26.66 9.01
CA LEU A 499 -10.30 27.82 8.50
C LEU A 499 -11.76 27.67 8.92
N VAL A 500 -12.24 28.60 9.75
CA VAL A 500 -13.61 28.58 10.27
C VAL A 500 -14.51 29.43 9.38
N ARG A 501 -15.70 28.91 9.08
CA ARG A 501 -16.73 29.63 8.31
C ARG A 501 -17.20 30.88 9.06
N GLN A 502 -17.20 32.01 8.38
CA GLN A 502 -17.60 33.31 8.88
C GLN A 502 -19.08 33.60 8.54
N PRO A 503 -19.72 34.59 9.20
CA PRO A 503 -21.11 34.97 8.91
C PRO A 503 -21.36 35.39 7.45
N ASP A 504 -20.34 35.92 6.78
CA ASP A 504 -20.39 36.33 5.36
C ASP A 504 -20.16 35.14 4.39
N GLY A 505 -19.97 33.93 4.91
CA GLY A 505 -19.73 32.71 4.14
C GLY A 505 -18.26 32.48 3.73
N SER A 506 -17.34 33.40 4.05
CA SER A 506 -15.91 33.19 3.87
C SER A 506 -15.35 32.20 4.90
N TYR A 507 -14.19 31.61 4.62
CA TYR A 507 -13.45 30.75 5.54
C TYR A 507 -12.15 31.44 5.93
N LYS A 508 -11.89 31.53 7.24
CA LYS A 508 -10.78 32.34 7.77
C LYS A 508 -10.01 31.59 8.86
N GLY A 509 -8.69 31.69 8.85
CA GLY A 509 -7.84 31.12 9.89
C GLY A 509 -6.35 31.35 9.69
N ASP A 510 -5.57 30.82 10.62
CA ASP A 510 -4.11 31.01 10.66
C ASP A 510 -3.39 30.18 9.59
N LEU A 511 -2.35 30.78 9.01
CA LEU A 511 -1.47 30.14 8.04
C LEU A 511 -0.16 29.72 8.72
N PHE A 512 0.28 28.50 8.45
CA PHE A 512 1.45 27.88 9.07
C PHE A 512 2.51 27.48 8.05
N LYS A 513 3.77 27.65 8.45
CA LYS A 513 4.94 27.02 7.83
C LYS A 513 5.45 25.89 8.70
N THR A 514 6.10 24.94 8.06
CA THR A 514 6.66 23.75 8.71
C THR A 514 8.05 23.46 8.18
N THR A 515 8.88 22.87 9.04
CA THR A 515 10.16 22.27 8.68
C THR A 515 10.10 20.79 8.92
N GLY A 516 10.79 20.01 8.10
CA GLY A 516 10.67 18.57 8.14
C GLY A 516 11.99 17.83 8.03
N VAL A 517 11.89 16.53 8.26
CA VAL A 517 12.98 15.59 8.09
C VAL A 517 13.18 15.32 6.60
N ALA A 518 14.43 15.15 6.19
CA ALA A 518 14.78 14.80 4.83
C ALA A 518 14.01 13.55 4.37
N LEU A 519 13.46 13.57 3.16
CA LEU A 519 12.53 12.52 2.70
C LEU A 519 13.13 11.11 2.71
N ASP A 520 14.41 10.99 2.38
CA ASP A 520 15.17 9.74 2.40
C ASP A 520 15.50 9.24 3.83
N ALA A 521 15.24 10.05 4.85
CA ALA A 521 15.29 9.67 6.26
C ALA A 521 13.88 9.43 6.87
N VAL A 522 12.81 9.80 6.18
CA VAL A 522 11.43 9.53 6.61
C VAL A 522 11.13 8.04 6.40
N GLY A 523 10.67 7.37 7.46
CA GLY A 523 10.46 5.92 7.45
C GLY A 523 11.67 5.07 7.87
N GLY A 524 12.83 5.70 8.12
CA GLY A 524 14.05 5.06 8.63
C GLY A 524 14.97 4.47 7.54
N PRO A 525 16.24 4.16 7.85
CA PRO A 525 17.20 3.59 6.90
C PRO A 525 16.75 2.21 6.39
N LEU A 526 17.03 1.93 5.10
CA LEU A 526 16.84 0.64 4.40
C LEU A 526 17.36 -0.58 5.20
N PHE A 527 18.38 -0.36 6.03
CA PHE A 527 19.13 -1.38 6.76
C PHE A 527 19.31 -1.03 8.24
N ARG A 528 18.28 -0.57 8.95
CA ARG A 528 18.37 -0.64 10.42
C ARG A 528 18.32 -2.11 10.82
N PRO A 529 19.35 -2.64 11.51
CA PRO A 529 19.13 -3.81 12.35
C PRO A 529 18.04 -3.39 13.33
N LEU A 530 16.89 -4.05 13.29
CA LEU A 530 15.96 -3.95 14.39
C LEU A 530 16.73 -4.42 15.61
N ASP A 531 16.88 -3.54 16.61
CA ASP A 531 17.19 -4.01 17.94
C ASP A 531 16.03 -4.93 18.33
N ALA A 532 16.33 -6.23 18.49
CA ALA A 532 15.36 -7.25 18.85
C ALA A 532 14.66 -6.98 20.21
N THR A 533 15.05 -5.92 20.93
CA THR A 533 14.40 -5.45 22.15
C THR A 533 13.32 -4.39 21.91
N ASN A 534 13.27 -3.76 20.74
CA ASN A 534 12.23 -2.80 20.38
C ASN A 534 11.17 -3.47 19.51
N ASN A 535 10.23 -4.15 20.17
CA ASN A 535 9.00 -4.69 19.57
C ASN A 535 8.11 -3.61 18.92
N SER A 536 8.50 -2.34 19.02
CA SER A 536 7.90 -1.24 18.28
C SER A 536 8.38 -1.25 16.83
N ALA A 537 7.51 -1.76 15.96
CA ALA A 537 7.48 -1.38 14.54
C ALA A 537 7.26 0.14 14.31
N GLU A 538 7.50 0.99 15.32
CA GLU A 538 6.81 2.26 15.52
C GLU A 538 7.74 3.46 15.72
N THR A 539 9.04 3.30 15.86
CA THR A 539 9.96 4.46 15.89
C THR A 539 10.22 4.95 14.46
N ILE A 540 9.14 5.34 13.77
CA ILE A 540 9.22 6.12 12.55
C ILE A 540 9.53 7.54 12.97
N ASN A 541 10.64 8.11 12.48
CA ASN A 541 10.97 9.51 12.73
C ASN A 541 9.78 10.37 12.29
N SER A 542 9.35 11.33 13.12
CA SER A 542 8.39 12.33 12.68
C SER A 542 8.90 12.98 11.39
N ALA A 543 8.04 13.18 10.40
CA ALA A 543 8.42 13.94 9.21
C ALA A 543 8.55 15.44 9.52
N PHE A 544 8.10 15.89 10.71
CA PHE A 544 8.35 17.23 11.25
C PHE A 544 9.67 17.34 12.01
N VAL A 545 10.24 18.54 11.94
CA VAL A 545 11.23 19.06 12.90
C VAL A 545 10.58 20.24 13.62
N GLY A 546 10.23 20.07 14.90
CA GLY A 546 9.59 21.11 15.72
C GLY A 546 8.09 21.29 15.50
N ALA A 547 7.49 22.27 16.17
CA ALA A 547 6.09 22.63 16.02
C ALA A 547 5.84 23.54 14.79
N PRO A 548 4.68 23.44 14.10
CA PRO A 548 4.32 24.38 13.06
C PRO A 548 4.38 25.84 13.56
N SER A 549 4.91 26.73 12.73
CA SER A 549 5.05 28.15 13.05
C SER A 549 4.02 28.98 12.29
N LYS A 550 3.24 29.80 12.99
CA LYS A 550 2.31 30.76 12.37
C LYS A 550 3.11 31.81 11.59
N VAL A 551 2.68 32.09 10.36
CA VAL A 551 3.28 33.07 9.44
C VAL A 551 2.29 34.12 8.92
N GLY A 552 1.00 33.92 9.21
CA GLY A 552 -0.02 34.89 8.89
C GLY A 552 -1.40 34.28 8.89
N GLU A 553 -2.22 34.68 7.93
CA GLU A 553 -3.66 34.41 7.89
C GLU A 553 -4.09 34.14 6.44
N LEU A 554 -5.07 33.26 6.28
CA LEU A 554 -5.70 32.92 5.01
C LEU A 554 -7.21 33.17 5.11
N ILE A 555 -7.75 33.81 4.08
CA ILE A 555 -9.18 34.02 3.87
C ILE A 555 -9.53 33.45 2.48
N LEU A 556 -10.50 32.55 2.45
CA LEU A 556 -11.08 31.99 1.23
C LEU A 556 -12.54 32.43 1.13
N SER A 557 -12.92 32.96 -0.04
CA SER A 557 -14.31 33.29 -0.34
C SER A 557 -14.69 32.65 -1.67
N PHE A 558 -15.94 32.24 -1.79
CA PHE A 558 -16.45 31.53 -2.96
C PHE A 558 -17.70 32.25 -3.45
N THR A 559 -17.71 32.63 -4.73
CA THR A 559 -18.90 33.19 -5.38
C THR A 559 -19.84 32.08 -5.83
N ASP A 560 -19.27 30.94 -6.22
CA ASP A 560 -19.97 29.70 -6.57
C ASP A 560 -19.04 28.49 -6.39
N THR A 561 -19.47 27.30 -6.83
CA THR A 561 -18.69 26.04 -6.69
C THR A 561 -17.45 25.95 -7.57
N ASN A 562 -17.29 26.87 -8.53
CA ASN A 562 -16.20 26.89 -9.52
C ASN A 562 -15.36 28.17 -9.47
N THR A 563 -15.83 29.24 -8.81
CA THR A 563 -15.11 30.50 -8.70
C THR A 563 -14.98 30.96 -7.25
N GLY A 564 -13.76 31.36 -6.88
CA GLY A 564 -13.44 31.89 -5.57
C GLY A 564 -12.36 32.95 -5.60
N ARG A 565 -11.98 33.41 -4.41
CA ARG A 565 -10.93 34.40 -4.19
C ARG A 565 -10.14 34.03 -2.94
N MET A 566 -8.82 34.06 -3.08
CA MET A 566 -7.87 33.79 -2.01
C MET A 566 -7.19 35.09 -1.61
N ILE A 567 -7.22 35.38 -0.31
CA ILE A 567 -6.45 36.45 0.30
C ILE A 567 -5.57 35.81 1.37
N TYR A 568 -4.25 35.96 1.27
CA TYR A 568 -3.36 35.50 2.33
C TYR A 568 -2.20 36.44 2.56
N ARG A 569 -1.68 36.40 3.78
CA ARG A 569 -0.43 37.05 4.18
C ARG A 569 0.52 36.00 4.74
N ASP A 570 1.74 35.97 4.25
CA ASP A 570 2.83 35.08 4.69
C ASP A 570 4.08 35.93 4.87
N ASP A 571 4.32 36.40 6.10
CA ASP A 571 5.40 37.32 6.52
C ASP A 571 5.61 38.53 5.57
N ALA A 572 6.29 38.35 4.43
CA ALA A 572 6.65 39.36 3.44
C ALA A 572 5.87 39.29 2.10
N ILE A 573 4.92 38.35 1.95
CA ILE A 573 4.11 38.19 0.75
C ILE A 573 2.65 38.43 1.11
N ALA A 574 2.00 39.35 0.40
CA ALA A 574 0.56 39.58 0.47
C ALA A 574 -0.06 39.26 -0.88
N VAL A 575 -1.09 38.43 -0.89
CA VAL A 575 -1.78 37.99 -2.11
C VAL A 575 -3.25 38.27 -1.97
N ASP A 576 -3.83 38.75 -3.06
CA ASP A 576 -5.27 38.95 -3.22
C ASP A 576 -5.60 38.60 -4.68
N LYS A 577 -6.18 37.43 -4.90
CA LYS A 577 -6.36 36.88 -6.25
C LYS A 577 -7.63 36.07 -6.43
N PRO A 578 -8.25 36.14 -7.62
CA PRO A 578 -9.28 35.19 -8.00
C PRO A 578 -8.67 33.80 -8.25
N MET A 579 -9.48 32.77 -8.05
CA MET A 579 -9.15 31.38 -8.32
C MET A 579 -10.38 30.66 -8.89
N ASP A 580 -10.12 29.66 -9.70
CA ASP A 580 -11.09 28.81 -10.36
C ASP A 580 -10.84 27.36 -9.95
N ARG A 581 -11.92 26.57 -9.84
CA ARG A 581 -11.82 25.13 -9.56
C ARG A 581 -11.04 24.45 -10.69
N TYR A 582 -10.08 23.62 -10.34
CA TYR A 582 -9.26 22.92 -11.32
C TYR A 582 -10.03 21.73 -11.90
N ILE A 583 -10.51 21.88 -13.13
CA ILE A 583 -11.27 20.88 -13.87
C ILE A 583 -10.36 20.23 -14.92
N PHE A 584 -10.24 18.91 -14.88
CA PHE A 584 -9.38 18.11 -15.75
C PHE A 584 -10.09 16.88 -16.34
N SER A 585 -11.38 16.68 -16.03
CA SER A 585 -12.24 15.68 -16.66
C SER A 585 -13.71 16.13 -16.60
N SER A 586 -14.56 15.58 -17.47
CA SER A 586 -15.98 15.95 -17.58
C SER A 586 -16.87 15.40 -16.45
N ARG A 587 -16.33 14.56 -15.56
CA ARG A 587 -17.04 14.01 -14.39
C ARG A 587 -16.27 14.35 -13.12
N ALA A 588 -16.80 15.19 -12.24
CA ALA A 588 -16.19 15.47 -10.94
C ALA A 588 -16.79 14.54 -9.86
N ALA A 589 -15.97 14.02 -8.95
CA ALA A 589 -16.46 13.46 -7.70
C ALA A 589 -16.74 14.62 -6.73
N GLY A 590 -17.98 14.72 -6.25
CA GLY A 590 -18.40 15.69 -5.23
C GLY A 590 -18.57 15.00 -3.88
N CYS A 591 -18.11 15.65 -2.82
CA CYS A 591 -18.28 15.15 -1.45
C CYS A 591 -18.89 16.23 -0.57
N ARG A 592 -19.90 15.85 0.23
CA ARG A 592 -20.57 16.73 1.19
C ARG A 592 -20.29 16.32 2.62
#